data_AF-A0A1I1MGX1-F1
#
_entry.id   AF-A0A1I1MGX1-F1
#
_cell.length_a   1.000
_cell.length_b   1.000
_cell.length_c   1.000
_cell.angle_alpha   90.00
_cell.angle_beta   90.00
_cell.angle_gamma   90.00
#
_symmetry.space_group_name_H-M   'P 1'
#
loop_
_entity.id
_entity.type
_entity.pdbx_description
1 polymer ?
#
loop_
_entity_poly.entity_id
_entity_poly.type
_entity_poly.pdbx_seq_one_letter_code
_entity_poly.pdbx_strand_id
1 'polypeptide(L)'
;MAREILLFDVGGVLADWDGTTPLVTLTDGRLTREEARRFWLEFEPLAPFETGQSTCEGFLEAAVEALSLNMTPEAFGWYGAARALGVSAFQVKGKEALEACLEEKGYLLP
;
A
#
# COMPACT_ATOMS: atom_id res chain seq x y z
N MET A 1 -15.43 34.12 -20.56
CA MET A 1 -14.60 32.89 -20.63
C MET A 1 -15.12 31.94 -19.57
N ALA A 2 -15.66 30.79 -19.96
CA ALA A 2 -16.01 29.74 -19.01
C ALA A 2 -14.71 29.10 -18.49
N ARG A 3 -14.62 28.84 -17.18
CA ARG A 3 -13.50 28.10 -16.61
C ARG A 3 -13.80 26.61 -16.73
N GLU A 4 -12.86 25.88 -17.30
CA GLU A 4 -12.92 24.43 -17.39
C GLU A 4 -12.18 23.81 -16.20
N ILE A 5 -12.76 22.76 -15.64
CA ILE A 5 -12.17 21.99 -14.54
C ILE A 5 -11.95 20.57 -15.07
N LEU A 6 -10.72 20.08 -14.92
CA LEU A 6 -10.35 18.71 -15.23
C LEU A 6 -10.05 17.98 -13.91
N LEU A 7 -10.71 16.84 -13.71
CA LEU A 7 -10.47 15.95 -12.59
C LEU A 7 -9.85 14.66 -13.14
N PHE A 8 -8.74 14.23 -12.54
CA PHE A 8 -8.04 13.01 -12.91
C PHE A 8 -8.04 12.05 -11.72
N ASP A 9 -8.25 10.77 -12.01
CA ASP A 9 -7.98 9.71 -11.04
C ASP A 9 -6.46 9.58 -10.84
N VAL A 10 -6.05 8.95 -9.74
CA VAL A 10 -4.64 8.66 -9.46
C VAL A 10 -4.25 7.34 -10.10
N GLY A 11 -4.90 6.24 -9.69
CA GLY A 11 -4.58 4.89 -10.17
C GLY A 11 -4.99 4.69 -11.62
N GLY A 12 -4.07 4.20 -12.47
CA GLY A 12 -4.35 3.93 -13.88
C GLY A 12 -4.44 5.17 -14.78
N VAL A 13 -4.33 6.38 -14.23
CA VAL A 13 -4.29 7.64 -14.99
C VAL A 13 -2.99 8.39 -14.72
N LEU A 14 -2.72 8.75 -13.46
CA LEU A 14 -1.50 9.47 -13.07
C LEU A 14 -0.38 8.53 -12.59
N ALA A 15 -0.73 7.34 -12.13
CA ALA A 15 0.21 6.30 -11.69
C ALA A 15 -0.12 4.96 -12.36
N ASP A 16 0.90 4.25 -12.83
CA ASP A 16 0.76 2.86 -13.26
C ASP A 16 0.55 2.00 -12.02
N TRP A 17 -0.69 1.55 -11.82
CA TRP A 17 -1.13 0.90 -10.59
C TRP A 17 -1.63 -0.51 -10.87
N ASP A 18 -1.01 -1.50 -10.20
CA ASP A 18 -1.40 -2.91 -10.25
C ASP A 18 -1.70 -3.42 -8.84
N GLY A 19 -2.98 -3.57 -8.51
CA GLY A 19 -3.42 -4.13 -7.22
C GLY A 19 -3.35 -5.66 -7.13
N THR A 20 -3.01 -6.36 -8.22
CA THR A 20 -3.07 -7.84 -8.29
C THR A 20 -1.70 -8.49 -8.18
N THR A 21 -0.68 -8.03 -8.93
CA THR A 21 0.68 -8.60 -8.89
C THR A 21 1.31 -8.56 -7.50
N PRO A 22 1.17 -7.48 -6.71
CA PRO A 22 1.70 -7.44 -5.36
C PRO A 22 1.11 -8.54 -4.48
N LEU A 23 -0.19 -8.84 -4.59
CA LEU A 23 -0.82 -9.94 -3.85
C LEU A 23 -0.31 -11.31 -4.28
N VAL A 24 -0.15 -11.55 -5.58
CA VAL A 24 0.45 -12.80 -6.08
C VAL A 24 1.84 -12.99 -5.48
N THR A 25 2.64 -11.90 -5.41
CA THR A 25 3.98 -11.93 -4.82
C THR A 25 3.93 -12.19 -3.31
N LEU A 26 3.10 -11.45 -2.57
CA LEU A 26 2.99 -11.56 -1.11
C LEU A 26 2.48 -12.92 -0.64
N THR A 27 1.69 -13.59 -1.48
CA THR A 27 1.14 -14.91 -1.18
C THR A 27 2.00 -16.05 -1.74
N ASP A 28 3.22 -15.76 -2.21
CA ASP A 28 4.14 -16.71 -2.84
C ASP A 28 3.47 -17.54 -3.95
N GLY A 29 2.62 -16.89 -4.75
CA GLY A 29 1.89 -17.51 -5.86
C GLY A 29 0.70 -18.39 -5.44
N ARG A 30 0.33 -18.43 -4.16
CA ARG A 30 -0.88 -19.13 -3.68
C ARG A 30 -2.16 -18.54 -4.28
N LEU A 31 -2.18 -17.24 -4.59
CA LEU A 31 -3.23 -16.63 -5.40
C LEU A 31 -2.74 -16.42 -6.83
N THR A 32 -3.58 -16.77 -7.80
CA THR A 32 -3.45 -16.30 -9.17
C THR A 32 -3.82 -14.81 -9.27
N ARG A 33 -3.46 -14.15 -10.39
CA ARG A 33 -3.89 -12.76 -10.64
C ARG A 33 -5.41 -12.59 -10.59
N GLU A 34 -6.16 -13.55 -11.09
CA GLU A 34 -7.63 -13.49 -11.09
C GLU A 34 -8.21 -13.71 -9.69
N GLU A 35 -7.62 -14.59 -8.88
CA GLU A 35 -8.03 -14.75 -7.48
C GLU A 35 -7.66 -13.53 -6.64
N ALA A 36 -6.51 -12.89 -6.90
CA ALA A 36 -6.14 -11.61 -6.28
C ALA A 36 -7.11 -10.48 -6.67
N ARG A 37 -7.55 -10.45 -7.93
CA ARG A 37 -8.58 -9.50 -8.40
C ARG A 37 -9.92 -9.74 -7.70
N ARG A 38 -10.36 -11.00 -7.64
CA ARG A 38 -11.60 -11.40 -6.96
C ARG A 38 -11.55 -11.12 -5.46
N PHE A 39 -10.41 -11.35 -4.82
CA PHE A 39 -10.21 -11.02 -3.42
C PHE A 39 -10.61 -9.56 -3.17
N TRP A 40 -10.03 -8.59 -3.90
CA TRP A 40 -10.39 -7.18 -3.69
C TRP A 40 -11.85 -6.86 -3.98
N LEU A 41 -12.48 -7.53 -4.95
CA LEU A 41 -13.90 -7.32 -5.24
C LEU A 41 -14.84 -7.87 -4.18
N GLU A 42 -14.43 -8.94 -3.49
CA GLU A 42 -15.23 -9.66 -2.50
C GLU A 42 -14.82 -9.33 -1.05
N PHE A 43 -13.75 -8.56 -0.86
CA PHE A 43 -13.21 -8.21 0.45
C PHE A 43 -14.02 -7.10 1.11
N GLU A 44 -15.01 -7.51 1.90
CA GLU A 44 -15.93 -6.63 2.66
C GLU A 44 -15.27 -5.39 3.32
N PRO A 45 -14.10 -5.50 3.99
CA PRO A 45 -13.46 -4.35 4.61
C PRO A 45 -12.97 -3.25 3.64
N LEU A 46 -12.92 -3.50 2.32
CA LEU A 46 -12.43 -2.53 1.34
C LEU A 46 -13.33 -1.30 1.24
N ALA A 47 -14.64 -1.47 1.10
CA ALA A 47 -15.55 -0.36 0.89
C ALA A 47 -15.63 0.61 2.10
N PRO A 48 -15.73 0.13 3.36
CA PRO A 48 -15.62 1.01 4.52
C PRO A 48 -14.28 1.74 4.61
N PHE A 49 -13.19 1.10 4.20
CA PHE A 49 -11.86 1.72 4.20
C PHE A 49 -11.75 2.87 3.18
N GLU A 50 -12.12 2.62 1.93
CA GLU A 50 -12.05 3.62 0.85
C GLU A 50 -12.99 4.82 1.08
N THR A 51 -14.05 4.62 1.86
CA THR A 51 -15.02 5.67 2.22
C THR A 51 -14.71 6.35 3.56
N GLY A 52 -13.62 5.98 4.23
CA GLY A 52 -13.20 6.55 5.51
C GLY A 52 -14.08 6.16 6.70
N GLN A 53 -14.84 5.07 6.57
CA GLN A 53 -15.72 4.51 7.62
C GLN A 53 -15.01 3.47 8.49
N SER A 54 -13.78 3.06 8.15
CA SER A 54 -12.92 2.21 8.98
C SER A 54 -11.53 2.83 9.18
N THR A 55 -10.80 2.35 10.19
CA THR A 55 -9.42 2.76 10.44
C THR A 55 -8.45 2.02 9.51
N CYS A 56 -7.29 2.62 9.25
CA CYS A 56 -6.21 1.93 8.54
C CYS A 56 -5.78 0.65 9.26
N GLU A 57 -5.63 0.70 10.60
CA GLU A 57 -5.21 -0.45 11.41
C GLU A 57 -6.18 -1.62 11.23
N GLY A 58 -7.49 -1.39 11.37
CA GLY A 58 -8.50 -2.44 11.21
C GLY A 58 -8.56 -3.01 9.79
N PHE A 59 -8.35 -2.17 8.76
CA PHE A 59 -8.27 -2.64 7.37
C PHE A 59 -7.05 -3.55 7.15
N LEU A 60 -5.88 -3.13 7.64
CA LEU A 60 -4.64 -3.88 7.49
C LEU A 60 -4.66 -5.21 8.25
N GLU A 61 -5.22 -5.22 9.47
CA GLU A 61 -5.45 -6.43 10.26
C GLU A 61 -6.34 -7.43 9.50
N ALA A 62 -7.50 -6.96 9.03
CA ALA A 62 -8.42 -7.81 8.28
C ALA A 62 -7.79 -8.35 6.99
N ALA A 63 -6.97 -7.55 6.31
CA ALA A 63 -6.30 -7.98 5.08
C ALA A 63 -5.23 -9.05 5.35
N VAL A 64 -4.39 -8.85 6.37
CA VAL A 64 -3.38 -9.84 6.78
C VAL A 64 -4.03 -11.15 7.20
N GLU A 65 -5.11 -11.09 7.97
CA GLU A 65 -5.87 -12.27 8.40
C GLU A 65 -6.50 -13.00 7.20
N ALA A 66 -7.28 -12.30 6.38
CA ALA A 66 -8.02 -12.88 5.26
C ALA A 66 -7.08 -13.50 4.20
N LEU A 67 -5.91 -12.88 3.98
CA LEU A 67 -4.89 -13.39 3.07
C LEU A 67 -3.99 -14.43 3.74
N SER A 68 -4.07 -14.63 5.05
CA SER A 68 -3.20 -15.51 5.84
C SER A 68 -1.72 -15.21 5.59
N LEU A 69 -1.35 -13.92 5.66
CA LEU A 69 0.04 -13.49 5.44
C LEU A 69 0.87 -13.70 6.71
N ASN A 70 2.11 -14.15 6.52
CA ASN A 70 3.09 -14.27 7.61
C ASN A 70 3.84 -12.95 7.83
N MET A 71 3.11 -11.88 8.13
CA MET A 71 3.66 -10.56 8.41
C MET A 71 2.73 -9.73 9.30
N THR A 72 3.23 -8.62 9.84
CA THR A 72 2.39 -7.72 10.64
C THR A 72 1.54 -6.80 9.74
N PRO A 73 0.39 -6.28 10.23
CA PRO A 73 -0.43 -5.29 9.53
C PRO A 73 0.37 -4.07 9.06
N GLU A 74 1.29 -3.57 9.89
CA GLU A 74 2.13 -2.43 9.55
C GLU A 74 3.09 -2.75 8.40
N ALA A 75 3.71 -3.94 8.43
CA ALA A 75 4.60 -4.39 7.36
C ALA A 75 3.84 -4.54 6.03
N PHE A 76 2.60 -5.02 6.06
CA PHE A 76 1.73 -5.10 4.89
C PHE A 76 1.41 -3.70 4.32
N GLY A 77 1.06 -2.74 5.17
CA GLY A 77 0.80 -1.35 4.76
C GLY A 77 2.00 -0.69 4.07
N TRP A 78 3.21 -0.89 4.61
CA TRP A 78 4.43 -0.33 4.01
C TRP A 78 4.85 -1.02 2.71
N TYR A 79 4.62 -2.33 2.59
CA TYR A 79 4.89 -3.06 1.36
C TYR A 79 4.08 -2.50 0.18
N GLY A 80 2.79 -2.21 0.41
CA GLY A 80 1.91 -1.60 -0.60
C GLY A 80 2.37 -0.21 -1.01
N ALA A 81 2.61 0.69 -0.03
CA ALA A 81 2.97 2.08 -0.28
C ALA A 81 4.32 2.24 -1.02
N ALA A 82 5.34 1.44 -0.66
CA ALA A 82 6.65 1.48 -1.29
C ALA A 82 6.59 1.03 -2.77
N ARG A 83 5.89 -0.07 -3.05
CA ARG A 83 5.74 -0.61 -4.41
C ARG A 83 4.87 0.28 -5.30
N ALA A 84 3.79 0.84 -4.77
CA ALA A 84 2.84 1.69 -5.50
C ALA A 84 3.47 2.94 -6.12
N LEU A 85 4.36 3.59 -5.37
CA LEU A 85 4.89 4.89 -5.73
C LEU A 85 6.29 4.79 -6.34
N GLY A 86 6.84 3.58 -6.49
CA GLY A 86 8.25 3.38 -6.87
C GLY A 86 9.21 4.01 -5.86
N VAL A 87 8.78 4.19 -4.60
CA VAL A 87 9.57 4.83 -3.55
C VAL A 87 10.07 3.79 -2.55
N SER A 88 11.26 4.01 -2.00
CA SER A 88 11.70 3.24 -0.85
C SER A 88 11.04 3.81 0.41
N ALA A 89 10.23 3.02 1.12
CA ALA A 89 9.64 3.41 2.40
C ALA A 89 10.46 2.82 3.56
N PHE A 90 10.71 3.63 4.59
CA PHE A 90 11.44 3.21 5.79
C PHE A 90 10.61 3.55 7.02
N GLN A 91 10.43 2.58 7.90
CA GLN A 91 9.85 2.83 9.21
C GLN A 91 10.95 3.27 10.16
N VAL A 92 10.89 4.51 10.63
CA VAL A 92 11.81 5.06 11.62
C VAL A 92 11.03 5.55 12.82
N LYS A 93 11.43 5.13 14.02
CA LYS A 93 10.75 5.48 15.27
C LYS A 93 11.62 6.44 16.06
N GLY A 94 11.25 7.72 16.03
CA GLY A 94 11.99 8.78 16.71
C GLY A 94 13.11 9.38 15.86
N LYS A 95 13.64 10.51 16.36
CA LYS A 95 14.58 11.36 15.63
C LYS A 95 15.91 10.66 15.31
N GLU A 96 16.51 9.98 16.29
CA GLU A 96 17.80 9.28 16.12
C GLU A 96 17.71 8.20 15.03
N ALA A 97 16.61 7.43 15.01
CA ALA A 97 16.39 6.40 13.99
C ALA A 97 16.17 7.00 12.59
N LEU A 98 15.53 8.17 12.50
CA LEU A 98 15.38 8.90 11.25
C LEU A 98 16.73 9.41 10.74
N GLU A 99 17.53 10.05 11.60
CA GLU A 99 18.85 10.58 11.23
C GLU A 99 19.78 9.45 10.75
N ALA A 100 19.84 8.32 11.47
CA ALA A 100 20.61 7.15 11.06
C ALA A 100 20.15 6.59 9.71
N CYS A 101 18.83 6.51 9.48
CA CYS A 101 18.29 6.04 8.20
C CYS A 101 18.65 7.00 7.06
N LEU A 102 18.58 8.31 7.27
CA LEU A 102 18.92 9.30 6.25
C LEU A 102 20.42 9.32 5.94
N GLU A 103 21.27 9.12 6.95
CA GLU A 103 22.72 9.02 6.79
C GLU A 103 23.12 7.73 6.05
N GLU A 104 22.55 6.57 6.41
CA GLU A 104 22.78 5.29 5.72
C GLU A 104 22.42 5.38 4.22
N LYS A 105 21.39 6.16 3.89
CA LYS A 105 20.96 6.37 2.49
C LYS A 105 21.66 7.53 1.80
N GLY A 106 22.57 8.22 2.46
CA GLY A 106 23.34 9.32 1.90
C GLY A 106 22.52 10.58 1.61
N TYR A 107 21.38 10.76 2.29
CA TYR A 107 20.56 11.96 2.18
C TYR A 107 21.02 13.09 3.11
N LEU A 108 21.75 12.75 4.18
CA LEU A 108 22.45 13.72 5.00
C LEU A 108 23.88 13.88 4.45
N LEU A 109 24.24 15.11 4.10
CA LEU A 109 25.64 15.47 3.85
C LEU A 109 26.41 15.42 5.18
N PRO A 110 27.71 15.07 5.15
CA PRO A 110 28.55 15.07 6.36
C PRO A 110 28.63 16.45 7.02
#